data_AF-A0A944T2R9-F1
#
_entry.id   AF-A0A944T2R9-F1
#
_cell.length_a   1.000
_cell.length_b   1.000
_cell.length_c   1.000
_cell.angle_alpha   90.00
_cell.angle_beta   90.00
_cell.angle_gamma   90.00
#
_symmetry.space_group_name_H-M   'P 1'
#
loop_
_entity.id
_entity.type
_entity.pdbx_description
1 polymer ?
#
loop_
_entity_poly.entity_id
_entity_poly.type
_entity_poly.pdbx_seq_one_letter_code
_entity_poly.pdbx_strand_id
1 'polypeptide(L)' 'MEEHFFQCPYCWETISMLFDTSLNQSQYVEDCEVCCNPIQVGYQKGEDGSVLIEAL' A
#
# COMPACT_ATOMS: atom_id res chain seq x y z
N MET A 1 0.36 -10.96 -6.74
CA MET A 1 0.97 -9.66 -6.37
C MET A 1 0.55 -8.65 -7.41
N GLU A 2 -0.03 -7.54 -6.97
CA GLU A 2 -0.51 -6.45 -7.81
C GLU A 2 0.19 -5.15 -7.39
N GLU A 3 0.55 -4.33 -8.38
CA GLU A 3 1.22 -3.05 -8.17
C GLU A 3 0.18 -1.93 -8.05
N HIS A 4 0.29 -1.14 -6.99
CA HIS A 4 -0.58 0.00 -6.75
C HIS A 4 0.23 1.27 -6.54
N PHE A 5 -0.23 2.35 -7.18
CA PHE A 5 0.37 3.67 -7.10
C PHE A 5 -0.41 4.54 -6.12
N PHE A 6 0.31 5.24 -5.26
CA PHE A 6 -0.28 6.20 -4.34
C PHE A 6 0.70 7.31 -4.01
N GLN A 7 0.20 8.36 -3.36
CA GLN A 7 0.98 9.50 -2.96
C GLN A 7 1.64 9.24 -1.60
N CYS A 8 2.97 9.32 -1.52
CA CYS A 8 3.67 9.24 -0.22
C CYS A 8 3.21 10.39 0.71
N PRO A 9 2.77 10.10 1.96
CA PRO A 9 2.30 11.13 2.88
C PRO A 9 3.43 12.04 3.40
N TYR A 10 4.69 11.62 3.28
CA TYR A 10 5.86 12.34 3.78
C TYR A 10 6.47 13.28 2.74
N CYS A 11 6.84 12.77 1.57
CA CYS A 11 7.56 13.54 0.55
C CYS A 11 6.69 13.99 -0.62
N TRP A 12 5.44 13.53 -0.71
CA TRP A 12 4.51 13.93 -1.76
C TRP A 12 4.99 13.54 -3.17
N GLU A 13 5.82 12.50 -3.27
CA GLU A 13 6.12 11.81 -4.53
C GLU A 13 5.17 10.64 -4.76
N THR A 14 4.82 10.39 -6.03
CA THR A 14 4.01 9.22 -6.40
C THR A 14 4.93 8.01 -6.39
N ILE A 15 4.59 7.02 -5.58
CA ILE A 15 5.36 5.79 -5.42
C ILE A 15 4.47 4.58 -5.71
N SER A 16 5.10 3.44 -6.00
CA SER A 16 4.41 2.16 -6.18
C SER A 16 4.78 1.14 -5.11
N MET A 17 3.82 0.32 -4.71
CA MET A 17 4.06 -0.84 -3.85
C MET A 17 3.37 -2.09 -4.40
N LEU A 18 3.96 -3.25 -4.13
CA LEU A 18 3.40 -4.56 -4.47
C LEU A 18 2.57 -5.09 -3.30
N PHE A 19 1.30 -5.39 -3.57
CA PHE A 19 0.38 -6.00 -2.61
C PHE A 19 0.11 -7.45 -2.99
N ASP A 20 0.14 -8.35 -2.01
CA ASP A 20 -0.20 -9.75 -2.24
C ASP A 20 -1.72 -9.97 -2.16
N THR A 21 -2.35 -9.99 -3.33
CA THR A 21 -3.80 -10.23 -3.47
C THR A 21 -4.24 -11.66 -3.18
N SER A 22 -3.31 -12.56 -2.85
CA SER A 22 -3.62 -13.90 -2.31
C SER A 22 -4.11 -13.85 -0.86
N LEU A 23 -3.74 -12.80 -0.12
CA LEU A 23 -4.21 -12.55 1.24
C LEU A 23 -5.51 -11.75 1.19
N ASN A 24 -6.45 -12.03 2.10
CA ASN A 24 -7.67 -11.22 2.22
C ASN A 24 -7.41 -9.89 2.93
N GLN A 25 -6.41 -9.87 3.81
CA GLN A 25 -6.00 -8.71 4.56
C GLN A 25 -4.51 -8.79 4.84
N SER A 26 -3.81 -7.66 4.73
CA SER A 26 -2.43 -7.53 5.14
C SER A 26 -2.19 -6.15 5.70
N GLN A 27 -1.41 -6.07 6.78
CA GLN A 27 -0.94 -4.81 7.34
C GLN A 27 0.55 -4.93 7.62
N TYR A 28 1.33 -4.03 7.04
CA TYR A 28 2.78 -4.05 7.15
C TYR A 28 3.34 -2.64 6.97
N VAL A 29 4.62 -2.48 7.24
CA VAL A 29 5.33 -1.21 7.09
C VAL A 29 6.33 -1.39 5.96
N GLU A 30 6.30 -0.46 5.00
CA GLU A 30 7.26 -0.36 3.90
C GLU A 30 7.84 1.03 3.88
N ASP A 31 9.13 1.14 3.60
CA ASP A 31 9.78 2.44 3.47
C ASP A 31 9.46 3.05 2.10
N CYS A 32 9.22 4.36 2.07
CA CYS A 32 9.10 5.10 0.81
C CYS A 32 10.40 4.99 -0.01
N GLU A 33 10.30 4.62 -1.29
CA GLU A 33 11.45 4.48 -2.20
C GLU A 33 12.20 5.80 -2.49
N VAL A 34 11.55 6.94 -2.22
CA VAL A 34 12.13 8.27 -2.45
C VAL A 34 12.77 8.84 -1.18
N CYS A 35 12.01 8.86 -0.07
CA CYS A 35 12.42 9.57 1.15
C CYS A 35 12.75 8.66 2.33
N CYS A 36 12.66 7.33 2.16
CA CYS A 36 12.97 6.32 3.18
C CYS A 36 12.22 6.50 4.51
N ASN A 37 11.03 7.13 4.49
CA ASN A 37 10.17 7.21 5.66
C ASN A 37 9.26 5.98 5.69
N PRO A 38 9.07 5.35 6.85
CA PRO A 38 8.23 4.18 6.99
C PRO A 38 6.76 4.55 6.80
N ILE A 39 6.08 3.90 5.86
CA ILE A 39 4.65 4.06 5.59
C ILE A 39 3.94 2.83 6.10
N GLN A 40 2.91 3.00 6.93
CA GLN A 40 2.06 1.89 7.32
C GLN A 40 1.03 1.66 6.22
N VAL A 41 1.11 0.50 5.58
CA VAL A 41 0.18 0.10 4.52
C VAL A 41 -0.79 -0.98 4.99
N GLY A 42 -2.06 -0.75 4.72
CA GLY A 42 -3.15 -1.69 4.91
C GLY A 42 -3.78 -2.06 3.58
N TYR A 43 -4.00 -3.34 3.35
CA TYR A 43 -4.74 -3.86 2.22
C TYR A 43 -5.87 -4.76 2.73
N GLN A 44 -7.06 -4.59 2.18
CA GLN A 44 -8.22 -5.42 2.47
C GLN A 44 -9.00 -5.72 1.20
N LYS A 45 -9.33 -7.00 0.99
CA LYS A 45 -10.16 -7.49 -0.11
C LYS A 45 -11.58 -7.73 0.39
N GLY A 46 -12.55 -7.05 -0.22
CA GLY A 46 -13.98 -7.24 0.00
C GLY A 46 -14.53 -8.50 -0.66
N GLU A 47 -15.66 -9.00 -0.17
CA GLU A 47 -16.35 -10.18 -0.70
C GLU A 47 -16.91 -9.97 -2.13
N ASP A 48 -17.15 -8.71 -2.50
CA ASP A 48 -17.57 -8.25 -3.83
C ASP A 48 -16.41 -8.09 -4.80
N GLY A 49 -15.17 -8.33 -4.35
CA GLY A 49 -13.95 -8.09 -5.12
C GLY A 49 -13.46 -6.65 -5.07
N SER A 50 -14.06 -5.78 -4.25
CA SER A 50 -13.51 -4.45 -3.98
C SER A 50 -12.19 -4.55 -3.20
N VAL A 51 -11.29 -3.58 -3.43
CA VAL A 51 -9.99 -3.50 -2.75
C VAL A 51 -9.89 -2.15 -2.07
N LEU A 52 -9.58 -2.17 -0.77
CA LEU A 52 -9.30 -0.99 0.03
C LEU A 52 -7.82 -0.96 0.38
N ILE A 53 -7.17 0.16 0.07
CA ILE A 53 -5.75 0.40 0.37
C ILE A 53 -5.66 1.68 1.20
N GLU A 54 -5.02 1.58 2.36
CA GLU A 54 -4.77 2.69 3.28
C GLU A 54 -3.26 2.85 3.45
N ALA A 55 -2.76 4.08 3.30
CA ALA A 55 -1.36 4.44 3.52
C ALA A 55 -1.30 5.63 4.49
N LEU A 56 -0.70 5.41 5.67
CA LEU A 56 -0.62 6.37 6.77
C LEU A 56 0.83 6.69 7.12
#